data_AF-A0A9P3MZ33-F1
#
_entry.id   AF-A0A9P3MZ33-F1
#
_cell.length_a   1.000
_cell.length_b   1.000
_cell.length_c   1.000
_cell.angle_alpha   90.00
_cell.angle_beta   90.00
_cell.angle_gamma   90.00
#
_symmetry.space_group_name_H-M   'P 1'
#
loop_
_entity.id
_entity.type
_entity.pdbx_description
1 polymer ?
#
loop_
_entity_poly.entity_id
_entity_poly.type
_entity_poly.pdbx_seq_one_letter_code
_entity_poly.pdbx_strand_id
1 'polypeptide(L)'
;RAIAQELASLGAHVFVCSRAEADVAATVAELQSQGWAATGWACDVKEAAQREQLIGKVSEAFGGKLNHLVNNVGTNIRKPTVDYSLSEFHHVWGTNFESAYHLCQLAHPLLKAAASGDSSAAAAAGARGNGKHRL
;
A
#
# COMPACT_ATOMS: atom_id res chain seq x y z
N ARG A 1 3.27 -2.86 -7.91
CA ARG A 1 4.22 -2.65 -9.04
C ARG A 1 3.57 -1.88 -10.18
N ALA A 2 2.62 -2.43 -10.95
CA ALA A 2 1.99 -1.72 -12.07
C ALA A 2 1.45 -0.32 -11.73
N ILE A 3 0.72 -0.17 -10.62
CA ILE A 3 0.22 1.13 -10.16
C ILE A 3 1.37 2.10 -9.84
N ALA A 4 2.45 1.61 -9.23
CA ALA A 4 3.61 2.44 -8.90
C ALA A 4 4.33 2.90 -10.17
N GLN A 5 4.45 2.05 -11.18
CA GLN A 5 4.99 2.42 -12.49
C GLN A 5 4.12 3.47 -13.17
N GLU A 6 2.80 3.28 -13.21
CA GLU A 6 1.89 4.24 -13.81
C GLU A 6 1.97 5.61 -13.12
N LEU A 7 1.85 5.66 -11.79
CA LEU A 7 1.96 6.91 -11.03
C LEU A 7 3.31 7.59 -11.21
N ALA A 8 4.40 6.82 -11.20
CA ALA A 8 5.75 7.32 -11.43
C ALA A 8 5.91 7.90 -12.84
N SER A 9 5.32 7.26 -13.86
CA SER A 9 5.32 7.75 -15.25
C SER A 9 4.56 9.07 -15.41
N LEU A 10 3.58 9.33 -14.55
CA LEU A 10 2.84 10.59 -14.47
C LEU A 10 3.56 11.66 -13.63
N GLY A 11 4.79 11.40 -13.18
CA GLY A 11 5.62 12.35 -12.44
C GLY A 11 5.48 12.30 -10.92
N ALA A 12 4.75 11.33 -10.37
CA ALA A 12 4.66 11.18 -8.91
C ALA A 12 5.98 10.63 -8.33
N HIS A 13 6.38 11.16 -7.17
CA HIS A 13 7.31 10.43 -6.31
C HIS A 13 6.53 9.30 -5.63
N VAL A 14 6.91 8.05 -5.90
CA VAL A 14 6.21 6.87 -5.37
C VAL A 14 6.96 6.24 -4.21
N PHE A 15 6.21 5.90 -3.14
CA PHE A 15 6.72 5.12 -2.01
C PHE A 15 6.09 3.73 -2.09
N VAL A 16 6.91 2.70 -2.27
CA VAL A 16 6.44 1.31 -2.38
C VAL A 16 6.66 0.54 -1.09
N CYS A 17 5.71 -0.32 -0.75
CA CYS A 17 5.74 -1.17 0.43
C CYS A 17 5.37 -2.60 0.05
N SER A 18 6.11 -3.56 0.61
CA SER A 18 5.89 -5.00 0.48
C SER A 18 6.45 -5.71 1.72
N ARG A 19 6.01 -6.94 1.99
CA ARG A 19 6.56 -7.74 3.09
C ARG A 19 8.00 -8.16 2.84
N ALA A 20 8.35 -8.40 1.58
CA ALA A 20 9.68 -8.85 1.19
C ALA A 20 10.55 -7.64 0.82
N GLU A 21 11.67 -7.49 1.52
CA GLU A 21 12.65 -6.43 1.26
C GLU A 21 13.23 -6.51 -0.16
N ALA A 22 13.51 -7.73 -0.64
CA ALA A 22 14.00 -7.95 -2.00
C ALA A 22 13.02 -7.43 -3.07
N ASP A 23 11.71 -7.64 -2.89
CA ASP A 23 10.69 -7.16 -3.84
C ASP A 23 10.58 -5.63 -3.82
N VAL A 24 10.72 -5.01 -2.65
CA VAL A 24 10.76 -3.55 -2.50
C VAL A 24 11.99 -3.00 -3.22
N ALA A 25 13.18 -3.53 -2.90
CA ALA A 25 14.43 -3.09 -3.48
C ALA A 25 14.44 -3.23 -5.01
N ALA A 26 13.97 -4.37 -5.53
CA ALA A 26 13.86 -4.62 -6.97
C ALA A 26 12.91 -3.62 -7.65
N THR A 27 11.74 -3.35 -7.05
CA THR A 27 10.78 -2.39 -7.59
C THR A 27 11.33 -0.96 -7.59
N VAL A 28 11.98 -0.55 -6.49
CA VAL A 28 12.60 0.78 -6.39
C VAL A 28 13.71 0.95 -7.42
N ALA A 29 14.62 -0.02 -7.53
CA ALA A 29 15.72 0.02 -8.49
C ALA A 29 15.21 0.10 -9.94
N GLU A 30 14.18 -0.66 -10.27
CA GLU A 30 13.55 -0.62 -11.60
C GLU A 30 12.95 0.76 -11.91
N LEU A 31 12.19 1.36 -10.99
CA LEU A 31 11.58 2.67 -11.19
C LEU A 31 12.64 3.77 -11.32
N GLN A 32 13.68 3.71 -10.48
CA GLN A 32 14.80 4.64 -10.54
C GLN A 32 15.61 4.49 -11.83
N SER A 33 15.77 3.27 -12.37
CA SER A 33 16.44 3.04 -13.65
C SER A 33 15.70 3.68 -14.84
N GLN A 34 14.41 3.96 -14.68
CA GLN A 34 13.59 4.68 -15.65
C GLN A 34 13.62 6.21 -15.44
N GLY A 35 14.41 6.69 -14.47
CA GLY A 35 14.54 8.11 -14.15
C GLY A 35 13.44 8.64 -13.22
N TRP A 36 12.62 7.77 -12.64
CA TRP A 36 11.52 8.19 -11.76
C TRP A 36 11.94 8.22 -10.29
N ALA A 37 11.34 9.14 -9.54
CA ALA A 37 11.52 9.23 -8.10
C ALA A 37 10.77 8.08 -7.40
N ALA A 38 11.51 7.16 -6.80
CA ALA A 38 10.95 6.05 -6.03
C ALA A 38 11.74 5.80 -4.75
N THR A 39 11.02 5.55 -3.67
CA THR A 39 11.54 5.09 -2.37
C THR A 39 10.68 3.92 -1.90
N GLY A 40 11.16 3.18 -0.90
CA GLY A 40 10.36 2.08 -0.37
C GLY A 40 10.88 1.53 0.93
N TRP A 41 10.02 0.79 1.62
CA TRP A 41 10.34 0.14 2.88
C TRP A 41 9.59 -1.19 3.01
N ALA A 42 10.26 -2.18 3.59
CA ALA A 42 9.65 -3.48 3.86
C ALA A 42 8.72 -3.37 5.08
N CYS A 43 7.47 -3.81 4.94
CA CYS A 43 6.48 -3.77 6.00
C CYS A 43 5.46 -4.89 5.83
N ASP A 44 5.23 -5.64 6.91
CA ASP A 44 4.05 -6.49 7.06
C ASP A 44 2.91 -5.67 7.63
N VAL A 45 2.00 -5.30 6.72
CA VAL A 45 0.83 -4.47 7.06
C VAL A 45 -0.15 -5.16 8.02
N LYS A 46 0.00 -6.47 8.31
CA LYS A 46 -0.75 -7.10 9.42
C LYS A 46 -0.30 -6.58 10.78
N GLU A 47 0.97 -6.19 10.92
CA GLU A 47 1.56 -5.74 12.19
C GLU A 47 1.30 -4.25 12.41
N ALA A 48 0.53 -3.91 13.45
CA ALA A 48 0.14 -2.52 13.73
C ALA A 48 1.34 -1.58 13.91
N ALA A 49 2.35 -2.01 14.67
CA ALA A 49 3.56 -1.24 14.89
C ALA A 49 4.33 -0.97 13.58
N GLN A 50 4.32 -1.91 12.64
CA GLN A 50 4.95 -1.68 11.33
C GLN A 50 4.15 -0.71 10.48
N ARG A 51 2.82 -0.64 10.62
CA ARG A 51 2.00 0.39 9.92
C ARG A 51 2.34 1.80 10.41
N GLU A 52 2.57 1.96 11.71
CA GLU A 52 3.00 3.24 12.30
C GLU A 52 4.40 3.64 11.84
N GLN A 53 5.34 2.70 11.80
CA GLN A 53 6.67 2.95 11.25
C GLN A 53 6.63 3.30 9.76
N LEU A 54 5.80 2.59 8.99
CA LEU A 54 5.61 2.85 7.57
C LEU A 54 5.12 4.28 7.34
N ILE A 55 4.11 4.75 8.07
CA ILE A 55 3.60 6.11 7.87
C ILE A 55 4.61 7.17 8.28
N GLY A 56 5.44 6.91 9.28
CA GLY A 56 6.57 7.77 9.64
C GLY A 56 7.58 7.90 8.49
N LYS A 57 7.93 6.77 7.85
CA LYS A 57 8.83 6.75 6.69
C LYS A 57 8.25 7.43 5.46
N VAL A 58 6.94 7.27 5.21
CA VAL A 58 6.23 7.98 4.14
C VAL A 58 6.23 9.49 4.41
N SER A 59 5.96 9.90 5.65
CA SER A 59 5.99 11.31 6.06
C SER A 59 7.37 11.93 5.84
N GLU A 60 8.44 11.23 6.23
CA GLU A 60 9.83 11.64 6.00
C GLU A 60 10.13 11.80 4.50
N ALA A 61 9.77 10.80 3.69
CA ALA A 61 10.06 10.79 2.25
C ALA A 61 9.33 11.88 1.46
N PHE A 62 8.15 12.30 1.91
CA PHE A 62 7.29 13.26 1.20
C PHE A 62 7.14 14.61 1.92
N GLY A 63 7.95 14.87 2.95
CA GLY A 63 7.91 16.15 3.66
C GLY A 63 6.58 16.43 4.36
N GLY A 64 5.97 15.39 4.95
CA GLY A 64 4.73 15.50 5.73
C GLY A 64 3.44 15.61 4.93
N LYS A 65 3.48 15.35 3.61
CA LYS A 65 2.30 15.40 2.73
C LYS A 65 2.16 14.10 1.94
N LEU A 66 0.94 13.62 1.74
CA LEU A 66 0.65 12.46 0.90
C LEU A 66 -0.55 12.77 0.02
N ASN A 67 -0.39 12.78 -1.30
CA ASN A 67 -1.52 13.05 -2.20
C ASN A 67 -2.42 11.84 -2.39
N HIS A 68 -1.82 10.64 -2.46
CA HIS A 68 -2.52 9.40 -2.75
C HIS A 68 -2.07 8.26 -1.85
N LEU A 69 -3.02 7.55 -1.26
CA LEU A 69 -2.81 6.27 -0.59
C LEU A 69 -3.42 5.18 -1.47
N VAL A 70 -2.65 4.11 -1.74
CA VAL A 70 -3.13 2.93 -2.49
C VAL A 70 -3.05 1.69 -1.61
N ASN A 71 -4.20 1.24 -1.12
CA ASN A 71 -4.30 -0.03 -0.39
C ASN A 71 -4.44 -1.20 -1.37
N ASN A 72 -3.33 -1.84 -1.71
CA ASN A 72 -3.29 -2.96 -2.69
C ASN A 72 -3.06 -4.34 -2.05
N VAL A 73 -2.66 -4.40 -0.78
CA VAL A 73 -2.35 -5.68 -0.14
C VAL A 73 -3.63 -6.53 -0.02
N GLY A 74 -3.50 -7.82 -0.34
CA GLY A 74 -4.61 -8.75 -0.21
C GLY A 74 -4.14 -10.21 -0.20
N THR A 75 -4.83 -11.03 0.58
CA THR A 75 -4.71 -12.49 0.59
C THR A 75 -6.08 -13.13 0.33
N ASN A 76 -6.08 -14.35 -0.19
CA ASN A 76 -7.31 -15.08 -0.46
C ASN A 76 -7.10 -16.57 -0.18
N ILE A 77 -7.95 -17.13 0.68
CA ILE A 77 -8.07 -18.57 0.91
C ILE A 77 -9.33 -19.01 0.16
N ARG A 78 -9.28 -20.05 -0.68
CA ARG A 78 -10.46 -20.47 -1.46
C ARG A 78 -10.99 -21.78 -0.92
N LYS A 79 -12.16 -21.72 -0.27
CA LYS A 79 -12.94 -22.87 0.21
C LYS A 79 -14.36 -22.44 0.60
N PRO A 80 -15.30 -23.38 0.81
CA PRO A 80 -16.63 -23.06 1.32
C PRO A 80 -16.57 -22.26 2.62
N THR A 81 -17.46 -21.27 2.78
CA THR A 81 -17.49 -20.37 3.94
C THR A 81 -17.60 -21.14 5.26
N VAL A 82 -18.34 -22.25 5.27
CA VAL A 82 -18.53 -23.11 6.46
C VAL A 82 -17.27 -23.85 6.90
N ASP A 83 -16.26 -23.94 6.04
CA ASP A 83 -15.02 -24.68 6.31
C ASP A 83 -13.90 -23.77 6.83
N TYR A 84 -14.15 -22.48 7.00
CA TYR A 84 -13.17 -21.54 7.56
C TYR A 84 -12.98 -21.76 9.05
N SER A 85 -11.72 -21.95 9.43
CA SER A 85 -11.32 -21.76 10.82
C SER A 85 -11.31 -20.28 11.17
N LEU A 86 -11.43 -19.99 12.46
CA LEU A 86 -11.37 -18.62 12.98
C LEU A 86 -10.02 -17.95 12.66
N SER A 87 -8.92 -18.71 12.68
CA SER A 87 -7.58 -18.17 12.37
C SER A 87 -7.43 -17.79 10.89
N GLU A 88 -8.00 -18.55 9.98
CA GLU A 88 -8.01 -18.21 8.55
C GLU A 88 -8.89 -16.99 8.27
N PHE A 89 -10.05 -16.90 8.93
CA PHE A 89 -10.88 -15.70 8.87
C PHE A 89 -10.10 -14.47 9.36
N HIS A 90 -9.46 -14.54 10.53
CA HIS A 90 -8.64 -13.44 11.06
C HIS A 90 -7.46 -13.10 10.16
N HIS A 91 -6.84 -14.10 9.52
CA HIS A 91 -5.75 -13.85 8.58
C HIS A 91 -6.20 -13.01 7.37
N VAL A 92 -7.33 -13.39 6.76
CA VAL A 92 -7.91 -12.66 5.63
C VAL A 92 -8.40 -11.28 6.07
N TRP A 93 -9.08 -11.19 7.20
CA TRP A 93 -9.62 -9.93 7.75
C TRP A 93 -8.52 -8.94 8.12
N GLY A 94 -7.52 -9.39 8.88
CA GLY A 94 -6.38 -8.58 9.31
C GLY A 94 -5.59 -8.05 8.12
N THR A 95 -5.37 -8.90 7.10
CA THR A 95 -4.63 -8.51 5.89
C THR A 95 -5.41 -7.56 5.00
N ASN A 96 -6.68 -7.86 4.70
CA ASN A 96 -7.40 -7.17 3.62
C ASN A 96 -8.19 -5.96 4.11
N PHE A 97 -8.66 -5.98 5.36
CA PHE A 97 -9.55 -4.95 5.89
C PHE A 97 -8.89 -4.14 7.00
N GLU A 98 -8.44 -4.79 8.06
CA GLU A 98 -7.90 -4.08 9.23
C GLU A 98 -6.66 -3.26 8.86
N SER A 99 -5.76 -3.84 8.07
CA SER A 99 -4.56 -3.14 7.61
C SER A 99 -4.89 -1.87 6.82
N ALA A 100 -5.81 -1.96 5.85
CA ALA A 100 -6.22 -0.85 5.00
C ALA A 100 -6.95 0.24 5.78
N TYR A 101 -7.82 -0.17 6.70
CA TYR A 101 -8.53 0.75 7.60
C TYR A 101 -7.55 1.53 8.47
N HIS A 102 -6.63 0.84 9.16
CA HIS A 102 -5.66 1.51 10.03
C HIS A 102 -4.71 2.41 9.23
N LEU A 103 -4.25 1.99 8.04
CA LEU A 103 -3.44 2.84 7.16
C LEU A 103 -4.18 4.11 6.74
N CYS A 104 -5.48 4.04 6.45
CA CYS A 104 -6.29 5.23 6.16
C CYS A 104 -6.33 6.19 7.36
N GLN A 105 -6.48 5.68 8.59
CA GLN A 105 -6.45 6.52 9.80
C GLN A 105 -5.09 7.19 9.98
N LEU A 106 -4.01 6.42 9.86
CA LEU A 106 -2.64 6.92 10.01
C LEU A 106 -2.25 7.93 8.92
N ALA A 107 -2.69 7.70 7.69
CA ALA A 107 -2.38 8.57 6.56
C ALA A 107 -3.25 9.84 6.50
N HIS A 108 -4.38 9.87 7.21
CA HIS A 108 -5.32 10.99 7.15
C HIS A 108 -4.68 12.36 7.39
N PRO A 109 -3.78 12.56 8.39
CA PRO A 109 -3.11 13.85 8.58
C PRO A 109 -2.27 14.27 7.37
N LEU A 110 -1.54 13.34 6.76
CA LEU A 110 -0.69 13.60 5.58
C LEU A 110 -1.54 13.94 4.34
N LEU A 111 -2.66 13.23 4.17
CA LEU A 111 -3.64 13.47 3.11
C LEU A 111 -4.31 14.84 3.26
N LYS A 112 -4.69 15.20 4.48
CA LYS A 112 -5.25 16.51 4.80
C LYS A 112 -4.25 17.64 4.55
N ALA A 113 -2.98 17.45 4.92
CA ALA A 113 -1.91 18.42 4.68
C ALA A 113 -1.68 18.67 3.18
N ALA A 114 -1.79 17.63 2.34
CA ALA A 114 -1.76 17.78 0.89
C ALA A 114 -3.00 18.54 0.37
N ALA A 115 -4.19 18.18 0.84
CA ALA A 115 -5.47 18.79 0.42
C ALA A 115 -5.57 20.29 0.72
N SER A 116 -4.95 20.74 1.82
CA SER A 116 -4.94 22.17 2.18
C SER A 116 -4.07 23.04 1.25
N GLY A 117 -3.27 22.42 0.37
CA GLY A 117 -2.47 23.10 -0.64
C GLY A 117 -2.87 22.78 -2.08
N ASP A 118 -3.56 21.67 -2.34
CA ASP A 118 -3.96 21.21 -3.69
C ASP A 118 -5.29 20.42 -3.66
N SER A 119 -6.19 20.68 -4.62
CA SER A 119 -7.55 20.13 -4.69
C SER A 119 -7.67 18.63 -5.02
N SER A 120 -6.57 17.89 -5.17
CA SER A 120 -6.53 16.54 -5.79
C SER A 120 -6.26 15.38 -4.83
N ALA A 121 -6.15 15.62 -3.52
CA ALA A 121 -5.86 14.56 -2.56
C ALA A 121 -6.97 13.50 -2.52
N ALA A 122 -6.63 12.25 -2.82
CA ALA A 122 -7.59 11.15 -2.90
C ALA A 122 -6.96 9.85 -2.37
N ALA A 123 -7.65 9.16 -1.46
CA ALA A 123 -7.31 7.81 -1.03
C ALA A 123 -7.98 6.80 -1.97
N ALA A 124 -7.19 6.01 -2.70
CA ALA A 124 -7.70 4.94 -3.56
C ALA A 124 -7.59 3.60 -2.81
N ALA A 125 -8.73 2.95 -2.56
CA ALA A 125 -8.78 1.61 -1.99
C ALA A 125 -8.89 0.54 -3.10
N GLY A 126 -7.89 -0.34 -3.19
CA GLY A 126 -7.98 -1.64 -3.87
C GLY A 126 -7.93 -1.63 -5.40
N ALA A 127 -6.76 -1.93 -5.97
CA ALA A 127 -6.68 -2.47 -7.33
C ALA A 127 -6.46 -3.99 -7.25
N ARG A 128 -7.33 -4.78 -7.90
CA ARG A 128 -7.18 -6.24 -7.97
C ARG A 128 -6.19 -6.62 -9.08
N GLY A 129 -5.21 -7.45 -8.76
CA GLY A 129 -4.48 -8.24 -9.76
C GLY A 129 -5.34 -9.42 -10.23
N ASN A 130 -5.58 -9.53 -11.53
CA ASN A 130 -6.41 -10.59 -12.12
C ASN A 130 -5.83 -11.99 -11.90
N GLY A 131 -6.38 -12.73 -10.92
CA GLY A 131 -6.23 -14.18 -10.83
C GLY A 131 -7.23 -14.87 -11.73
N LYS A 132 -6.76 -15.39 -12.89
CA LYS A 132 -7.57 -16.12 -13.88
C LYS A 132 -8.51 -17.12 -13.20
N HIS A 133 -9.81 -16.93 -13.42
CA HIS A 133 -10.85 -17.83 -12.95
C HIS A 133 -10.95 -19.03 -13.90
N ARG A 134 -10.85 -20.23 -13.34
CA ARG A 134 -11.54 -21.41 -13.88
C ARG A 134 -12.52 -21.85 -12.80
N LEU A 135 -13.79 -21.92 -13.20
CA LEU A 135 -14.88 -22.53 -12.46
C LEU A 135 -14.56 -23.99 -12.15
#